data_AF-A0A1B6EBQ1-F1
#
_entry.id   AF-A0A1B6EBQ1-F1
#
_cell.length_a   1.000
_cell.length_b   1.000
_cell.length_c   1.000
_cell.angle_alpha   90.00
_cell.angle_beta   90.00
_cell.angle_gamma   90.00
#
_symmetry.space_group_name_H-M   'P 1'
#
loop_
_entity.id
_entity.type
_entity.pdbx_description
1 polymer ?
#
loop_
_entity_poly.entity_id
_entity_poly.type
_entity_poly.pdbx_seq_one_letter_code
_entity_poly.pdbx_strand_id
1 'polypeptide(L)'
;MANRTWKINDFGDDNYIEQFECFVCKKVHKHPDTYHFADIHHYNCPKPKSSLTKQQNLSNVWLEEWRKGECEAKVFKNFVYLKGENYSIQAFNNEVFKYYKMGLC
;
A
#
# COMPACT_ATOMS: atom_id res chain seq x y z
N MET A 1 -12.16 28.19 -7.26
CA MET A 1 -11.95 26.93 -6.51
C MET A 1 -13.23 26.13 -6.65
N ALA A 2 -13.19 24.93 -7.23
CA ALA A 2 -14.40 24.12 -7.39
C ALA A 2 -14.91 23.70 -5.99
N ASN A 3 -16.22 23.78 -5.77
CA ASN A 3 -16.86 23.32 -4.53
C ASN A 3 -16.56 21.84 -4.33
N ARG A 4 -15.82 21.49 -3.27
CA ARG A 4 -15.63 20.10 -2.86
C ARG A 4 -16.98 19.55 -2.36
N THR A 5 -17.32 18.33 -2.78
CA THR A 5 -18.57 17.64 -2.39
C THR A 5 -18.48 16.94 -1.03
N TRP A 6 -17.28 16.87 -0.45
CA TRP A 6 -17.02 16.17 0.81
C TRP A 6 -16.60 17.15 1.90
N LYS A 7 -16.98 16.83 3.14
CA LYS A 7 -16.65 17.59 4.34
C LYS A 7 -15.85 16.72 5.32
N ILE A 8 -15.07 17.36 6.17
CA ILE A 8 -14.30 16.69 7.21
C ILE A 8 -15.11 16.81 8.50
N ASN A 9 -15.55 15.67 9.06
CA ASN A 9 -16.18 15.52 10.38
C ASN A 9 -17.67 15.90 10.56
N ASP A 10 -18.52 15.83 9.54
CA ASP A 10 -19.98 15.94 9.74
C ASP A 10 -20.62 14.53 9.79
N PHE A 11 -21.20 14.17 10.94
CA PHE A 11 -21.98 12.95 11.11
C PHE A 11 -23.30 13.06 10.31
N GLY A 12 -23.30 12.55 9.08
CA GLY A 12 -24.47 12.52 8.20
C GLY A 12 -24.15 12.70 6.71
N ASP A 13 -22.96 13.20 6.37
CA ASP A 13 -22.46 13.31 5.01
C ASP A 13 -21.45 12.17 4.73
N ASP A 14 -21.37 11.70 3.47
CA ASP A 14 -20.41 10.67 3.06
C ASP A 14 -18.99 11.06 3.46
N ASN A 15 -18.25 10.10 4.03
CA ASN A 15 -16.92 10.40 4.54
C ASN A 15 -15.93 10.63 3.38
N TYR A 16 -14.79 11.26 3.67
CA TYR A 16 -13.78 11.55 2.66
C TYR A 16 -13.28 10.31 1.91
N ILE A 17 -13.19 9.17 2.59
CA ILE A 17 -12.73 7.90 1.99
C ILE A 17 -13.74 7.45 0.94
N GLU A 18 -15.03 7.39 1.30
CA GLU A 18 -16.12 7.00 0.39
C GLU A 18 -16.22 7.92 -0.83
N GLN A 19 -16.06 9.23 -0.63
CA GLN A 19 -16.09 10.21 -1.72
C GLN A 19 -14.86 10.11 -2.63
N PHE A 20 -13.70 9.80 -2.06
CA PHE A 20 -12.48 9.52 -2.83
C PHE A 20 -12.62 8.22 -3.64
N GLU A 21 -13.12 7.15 -3.03
CA GLU A 21 -13.41 5.88 -3.71
C GLU A 21 -14.40 6.09 -4.86
N CYS A 22 -15.51 6.79 -4.62
CA CYS A 22 -16.48 7.15 -5.65
C CYS A 22 -15.86 7.97 -6.79
N PHE A 23 -14.98 8.91 -6.47
CA PHE A 23 -14.26 9.71 -7.47
C PHE A 23 -13.38 8.82 -8.36
N VAL A 24 -12.60 7.93 -7.76
CA VAL A 24 -11.74 6.98 -8.49
C VAL A 24 -12.59 6.09 -9.40
N CYS A 25 -13.68 5.50 -8.87
CA CYS A 25 -14.60 4.68 -9.66
C CYS A 25 -15.18 5.44 -10.86
N LYS A 26 -15.67 6.66 -10.65
CA LYS A 26 -16.20 7.50 -11.75
C LYS A 26 -15.12 7.80 -12.80
N LYS A 27 -13.87 8.03 -12.40
CA LYS A 27 -12.77 8.29 -13.32
C LYS A 27 -12.42 7.08 -14.17
N VAL A 28 -12.34 5.89 -13.55
CA VAL A 28 -12.08 4.63 -14.25
C VAL A 28 -13.20 4.33 -15.25
N HIS A 29 -14.47 4.46 -14.86
CA HIS A 29 -15.61 4.18 -15.74
C HIS A 29 -15.83 5.22 -16.85
N LYS A 30 -15.34 6.46 -16.71
CA LYS A 30 -15.51 7.51 -17.72
C LYS A 30 -14.67 7.27 -18.98
N HIS A 31 -13.59 6.49 -18.87
CA HIS A 31 -12.69 6.21 -19.99
C HIS A 31 -12.52 4.70 -20.19
N PRO A 32 -13.61 4.00 -20.59
CA PRO A 32 -13.64 2.53 -20.67
C PRO A 32 -12.61 1.96 -21.67
N ASP A 33 -12.16 2.77 -22.63
CA ASP A 33 -11.19 2.38 -23.66
C ASP A 33 -9.73 2.55 -23.22
N THR A 34 -9.48 3.15 -22.04
CA THR A 34 -8.14 3.23 -21.43
C THR A 34 -8.01 2.14 -20.39
N TYR A 35 -7.48 1.00 -20.82
CA TYR A 35 -7.06 -0.04 -19.90
C TYR A 35 -5.69 0.31 -19.33
N HIS A 36 -5.68 0.73 -18.07
CA HIS A 36 -4.44 0.90 -17.31
C HIS A 36 -4.11 -0.44 -16.63
N PHE A 37 -3.31 -1.27 -17.29
CA PHE A 37 -2.78 -2.49 -16.68
C PHE A 37 -1.59 -2.12 -15.79
N ALA A 38 -1.67 -2.46 -14.52
CA ALA A 38 -0.50 -2.41 -13.64
C ALA A 38 0.45 -3.54 -14.05
N ASP A 39 1.65 -3.18 -14.47
CA ASP A 39 2.75 -4.11 -14.71
C ASP A 39 3.72 -4.13 -13.51
N ILE A 40 4.78 -4.94 -13.60
CA ILE A 40 5.79 -5.04 -12.55
C ILE A 40 6.49 -3.70 -12.23
N HIS A 41 6.53 -2.75 -13.17
CA HIS A 41 7.10 -1.42 -12.94
C HIS A 41 6.19 -0.56 -12.07
N HIS A 42 4.88 -0.77 -12.10
CA HIS A 42 3.93 -0.11 -11.21
C HIS A 42 4.03 -0.63 -9.76
N TYR A 43 4.42 -1.89 -9.58
CA TYR A 43 4.63 -2.51 -8.26
C TYR A 43 6.05 -2.30 -7.71
N ASN A 44 6.96 -1.74 -8.50
CA ASN A 44 8.30 -1.39 -8.04
C ASN A 44 8.22 -0.15 -7.14
N CYS A 45 8.03 -0.35 -5.84
CA CYS A 45 7.89 0.73 -4.88
C CYS A 45 9.28 1.18 -4.38
N PRO A 46 9.84 2.29 -4.88
CA PRO A 46 11.17 2.73 -4.49
C PRO A 46 11.18 3.12 -3.01
N LYS A 47 12.35 2.97 -2.38
CA LYS A 47 12.56 3.40 -0.99
C LYS A 47 12.09 4.86 -0.81
N PRO A 48 11.23 5.15 0.18
CA PRO A 48 10.56 6.44 0.28
C PRO A 48 11.57 7.56 0.48
N LYS A 49 11.33 8.66 -0.23
CA LYS A 49 12.07 9.92 -0.12
C LYS A 49 11.10 11.00 0.31
N SER A 50 11.58 11.94 1.10
CA SER A 50 10.83 13.14 1.48
C SER A 50 10.40 13.90 0.21
N SER A 51 9.12 14.23 0.10
CA SER A 51 8.63 15.05 -1.01
C SER A 51 9.25 16.45 -1.03
N LEU A 52 9.68 16.96 0.13
CA LEU A 52 10.30 18.27 0.32
C LEU A 52 11.79 18.25 -0.01
N THR A 53 12.54 17.34 0.60
CA THR A 53 14.02 17.33 0.49
C THR A 53 14.55 16.39 -0.58
N LYS A 54 13.69 15.51 -1.13
CA LYS A 54 14.06 14.41 -2.04
C LYS A 54 15.10 13.44 -1.47
N GLN A 55 15.34 13.49 -0.16
CA GLN A 55 16.27 12.60 0.55
C GLN A 55 15.52 11.55 1.36
N GLN A 56 16.18 10.43 1.66
CA GLN A 56 15.65 9.46 2.61
C GLN A 56 15.59 10.09 3.99
N ASN A 57 14.43 10.03 4.63
CA ASN A 57 14.31 10.45 6.01
C ASN A 57 14.34 9.21 6.91
N LEU A 58 15.49 8.98 7.55
CA LEU A 58 15.69 7.84 8.43
C LEU A 58 14.88 7.93 9.73
N SER A 59 14.36 9.11 10.08
CA SER A 59 13.57 9.32 11.30
C SER A 59 12.07 9.25 11.09
N ASN A 60 11.59 9.02 9.87
CA ASN A 60 10.14 8.89 9.63
C ASN A 60 9.68 7.42 9.68
N VAL A 61 8.43 7.24 10.12
CA VAL A 61 7.80 5.91 10.22
C VAL A 61 7.62 5.24 8.85
N TRP A 62 7.47 6.03 7.78
CA TRP A 62 7.28 5.51 6.42
C TRP A 62 8.44 4.65 5.93
N LEU A 63 9.68 4.96 6.35
CA LEU A 63 10.82 4.15 5.98
C LEU A 63 10.77 2.76 6.62
N GLU A 64 10.37 2.69 7.89
CA GLU A 64 10.25 1.40 8.59
C GLU A 64 9.06 0.60 8.07
N GLU A 65 7.93 1.25 7.78
CA GLU A 65 6.78 0.61 7.12
C GLU A 65 7.14 0.07 5.74
N TRP A 66 7.93 0.82 4.95
CA TRP A 66 8.42 0.35 3.66
C TRP A 66 9.28 -0.91 3.79
N ARG A 67 10.21 -0.94 4.76
CA ARG A 67 11.04 -2.13 5.04
C ARG A 67 10.19 -3.31 5.50
N LYS A 68 9.21 -3.08 6.38
CA LYS A 68 8.29 -4.12 6.84
C LYS A 68 7.49 -4.71 5.68
N GLY A 69 6.99 -3.85 4.77
CA GLY A 69 6.28 -4.27 3.57
C GLY A 69 7.13 -5.15 2.64
N GLU A 70 8.43 -4.83 2.49
CA GLU A 70 9.37 -5.69 1.74
C GLU A 70 9.48 -7.09 2.34
N CYS A 71 9.60 -7.17 3.68
CA CYS A 71 9.63 -8.45 4.39
C CYS A 71 8.31 -9.23 4.23
N GLU A 72 7.18 -8.55 4.42
CA GLU A 72 5.84 -9.12 4.27
C GLU A 72 5.63 -9.70 2.88
N ALA A 73 6.04 -8.97 1.82
CA ALA A 73 5.92 -9.44 0.44
C ALA A 73 6.73 -10.72 0.19
N LYS A 74 7.97 -10.81 0.70
CA LYS A 74 8.80 -12.01 0.56
C LYS A 74 8.23 -13.20 1.33
N VAL A 75 7.80 -12.99 2.58
CA VAL A 75 7.20 -14.05 3.39
C VAL A 75 5.90 -14.51 2.74
N PHE A 76 5.04 -13.59 2.32
CA PHE A 76 3.79 -13.90 1.64
C PHE A 76 4.04 -14.74 0.38
N LYS A 77 5.03 -14.36 -0.43
CA LYS A 77 5.42 -15.13 -1.60
C LYS A 77 5.75 -16.58 -1.25
N ASN A 78 6.49 -16.80 -0.17
CA ASN A 78 6.87 -18.14 0.27
C ASN A 78 5.68 -18.95 0.79
N PHE A 79 4.77 -18.33 1.54
CA PHE A 79 3.59 -19.00 2.07
C PHE A 79 2.61 -19.38 0.95
N VAL A 80 2.28 -18.43 0.08
CA VAL A 80 1.24 -18.63 -0.96
C VAL A 80 1.73 -19.44 -2.14
N TYR A 81 2.91 -19.12 -2.68
CA TYR A 81 3.35 -19.74 -3.93
C TYR A 81 4.25 -20.97 -3.74
N LEU A 82 5.08 -21.00 -2.69
CA LEU A 82 6.06 -22.09 -2.53
C LEU A 82 5.56 -23.21 -1.63
N LYS A 83 4.76 -22.90 -0.61
CA LYS A 83 4.23 -23.89 0.33
C LYS A 83 2.80 -24.32 -0.02
N GLY A 84 1.96 -23.38 -0.49
CA GLY A 84 0.57 -23.68 -0.86
C GLY A 84 -0.30 -24.14 0.32
N GLU A 85 0.08 -23.76 1.54
CA GLU A 85 -0.57 -24.21 2.78
C GLU A 85 -1.39 -23.09 3.42
N ASN A 86 -2.46 -23.48 4.12
CA ASN A 86 -3.20 -22.57 4.99
C ASN A 86 -2.30 -22.14 6.16
N TYR A 87 -2.25 -20.85 6.44
CA TYR A 87 -1.46 -20.30 7.54
C TYR A 87 -2.28 -19.37 8.43
N SER A 88 -1.91 -19.32 9.71
CA SER A 88 -2.47 -18.34 10.64
C SER A 88 -1.75 -17.00 10.51
N ILE A 89 -2.43 -15.91 10.87
CA ILE A 89 -1.83 -14.58 10.91
C ILE A 89 -0.63 -14.52 11.88
N GLN A 90 -0.65 -15.30 12.96
CA GLN A 90 0.46 -15.40 13.91
C GLN A 90 1.68 -16.09 13.28
N ALA A 91 1.49 -17.18 12.53
CA ALA A 91 2.58 -17.85 11.83
C ALA A 91 3.22 -16.95 10.78
N PHE A 92 2.39 -16.20 10.03
CA PHE A 92 2.86 -15.19 9.08
C PHE A 92 3.69 -14.10 9.78
N ASN A 93 3.14 -13.48 10.82
CA ASN A 93 3.82 -12.39 11.54
C ASN A 93 5.15 -12.83 12.17
N ASN A 94 5.22 -14.07 12.70
CA ASN A 94 6.45 -14.62 13.26
C ASN A 94 7.55 -14.78 12.20
N GLU A 95 7.20 -15.25 11.00
CA GLU A 95 8.16 -15.34 9.90
C GLU A 95 8.55 -13.96 9.36
N VAL A 96 7.63 -13.00 9.27
CA VAL A 96 7.95 -11.61 8.93
C VAL A 96 8.95 -11.02 9.90
N PHE A 97 8.74 -11.22 11.21
CA PHE A 97 9.65 -10.74 12.24
C PHE A 97 11.05 -11.38 12.13
N LYS A 98 11.12 -12.67 11.79
CA LYS A 98 12.38 -13.37 11.54
C LYS A 98 13.12 -12.80 10.32
N TYR A 99 12.41 -12.57 9.21
CA TYR A 99 12.97 -11.96 8.00
C TYR A 99 13.54 -10.58 8.29
N TYR A 100 12.78 -9.76 9.03
CA TYR A 100 13.19 -8.43 9.44
C TYR A 100 14.45 -8.46 10.31
N LYS A 101 14.50 -9.32 11.34
CA LYS A 101 15.69 -9.43 12.22
C LYS A 101 16.94 -9.93 11.51
N MET A 102 16.79 -10.81 10.53
CA MET A 102 17.91 -11.44 9.82
C MET A 102 18.36 -10.65 8.58
N GLY A 103 17.66 -9.58 8.20
CA GLY A 103 17.93 -8.85 6.96
C GLY A 103 17.75 -9.70 5.71
N LEU A 104 16.71 -10.55 5.70
CA LEU A 104 16.37 -11.44 4.58
C LEU A 104 15.32 -10.83 3.64
N CYS A 105 14.74 -9.71 4.05
CA CYS A 105 14.18 -8.71 3.17
C CYS A 105 15.33 -8.12 2.34
#